data_AF-A0A4Q2QQP6-F1
#
_entry.id   AF-A0A4Q2QQP6-F1
#
_cell.length_a   1.000
_cell.length_b   1.000
_cell.length_c   1.000
_cell.angle_alpha   90.00
_cell.angle_beta   90.00
_cell.angle_gamma   90.00
#
_symmetry.space_group_name_H-M   'P 1'
#
loop_
_entity.id
_entity.type
_entity.pdbx_description
1 polymer ?
#
loop_
_entity_poly.entity_id
_entity_poly.type
_entity_poly.pdbx_seq_one_letter_code
_entity_poly.pdbx_strand_id
1 'polypeptide(L)'
;NGPIGAGRAVKEKRAKNKVAVYGMMIPSQAASLIKSGDITEGITYDPATAGYALAAVASTLLNGKTIEPGFELKELGKAEVDSDKHIIRFHKVLLVNKDNIDSLY
;
A
#
# COMPACT_ATOMS: atom_id res chain seq x y z
N ASN A 1 10.65 0.20 14.78
CA ASN A 1 10.17 1.60 14.72
C ASN A 1 9.75 1.93 13.30
N GLY A 2 8.44 1.88 13.01
CA GLY A 2 7.91 2.28 11.70
C GLY A 2 7.74 3.80 11.57
N PRO A 3 7.11 4.28 10.48
CA PRO A 3 6.91 5.70 10.21
C PRO A 3 6.21 6.47 11.34
N ILE A 4 5.32 5.81 12.09
CA ILE A 4 4.63 6.39 13.25
C ILE A 4 5.63 6.78 14.35
N GLY A 5 6.62 5.93 14.63
CA GLY A 5 7.65 6.22 15.63
C GLY A 5 8.56 7.36 15.17
N ALA A 6 8.96 7.34 13.90
CA ALA A 6 9.75 8.42 13.29
C ALA A 6 9.00 9.75 13.32
N GLY A 7 7.71 9.77 12.98
CA GLY A 7 6.87 10.96 13.04
C GLY A 7 6.72 11.53 14.45
N ARG A 8 6.58 10.66 15.48
CA ARG A 8 6.60 11.11 16.88
C ARG A 8 7.91 11.77 17.27
N ALA A 9 9.05 11.20 16.85
CA ALA A 9 10.36 11.81 17.11
C ALA A 9 10.52 13.16 16.39
N VAL A 10 10.04 13.29 15.14
CA VAL A 10 10.02 14.56 14.40
C VAL A 10 9.21 15.61 15.15
N LYS A 11 8.04 15.24 15.67
CA LYS A 11 7.18 16.10 16.47
C LYS A 11 7.87 16.55 17.76
N GLU A 12 8.41 15.62 18.53
CA GLU A 12 9.11 15.89 19.80
C GLU A 12 10.33 16.80 19.60
N LYS A 13 11.08 16.61 18.52
CA LYS A 13 12.26 17.41 18.17
C LYS A 13 11.93 18.72 17.45
N ARG A 14 10.64 19.00 17.19
CA ARG A 14 10.18 20.16 16.39
C ARG A 14 10.92 20.26 15.05
N ALA A 15 11.20 19.10 14.45
CA ALA A 15 12.01 18.95 13.24
C ALA A 15 11.15 18.86 11.97
N LYS A 16 9.85 19.22 12.06
CA LYS A 16 8.96 19.33 10.91
C LYS A 16 9.61 20.18 9.82
N ASN A 17 9.51 19.74 8.57
CA ASN A 17 10.15 20.32 7.37
C ASN A 17 11.69 20.27 7.34
N LYS A 18 12.36 19.75 8.38
CA LYS A 18 13.80 19.49 8.37
C LYS A 18 14.13 18.02 8.10
N VAL A 19 13.20 17.13 8.46
CA VAL A 19 13.29 15.69 8.24
C VAL A 19 12.00 15.24 7.55
N ALA A 20 12.14 14.53 6.44
CA ALA A 20 11.02 13.90 5.76
C ALA A 20 10.87 12.45 6.24
N VAL A 21 9.63 12.01 6.48
CA VAL A 21 9.32 10.66 6.97
C VAL A 21 8.38 9.98 5.99
N TYR A 22 8.84 8.84 5.47
CA TYR A 22 8.13 7.98 4.54
C TYR A 22 8.09 6.54 5.04
N GLY A 23 7.08 5.77 4.62
CA GLY A 23 7.09 4.31 4.73
C GLY A 23 5.71 3.69 4.95
N MET A 24 5.69 2.38 5.22
CA MET A 24 4.44 1.64 5.40
C MET A 24 3.76 1.92 6.73
N MET A 25 2.46 2.23 6.68
CA MET A 25 1.67 2.57 7.87
C MET A 25 0.19 2.26 7.69
N ILE A 26 -0.50 2.06 8.81
CA ILE A 26 -1.97 1.98 8.83
C ILE A 26 -2.52 3.43 8.88
N PRO A 27 -3.36 3.85 7.92
CA PRO A 27 -3.87 5.22 7.84
C PRO A 27 -4.45 5.76 9.15
N SER A 28 -5.35 5.01 9.79
CA SER A 28 -6.00 5.42 11.04
C SER A 28 -5.02 5.74 12.18
N GLN A 29 -3.89 5.02 12.26
CA GLN A 29 -2.89 5.23 13.29
C GLN A 29 -1.95 6.41 12.99
N ALA A 30 -1.73 6.69 11.70
CA ALA A 30 -0.83 7.73 11.24
C ALA A 30 -1.53 9.07 10.95
N ALA A 31 -2.86 9.09 10.90
CA ALA A 31 -3.65 10.24 10.44
C ALA A 31 -3.29 11.55 11.14
N SER A 32 -3.17 11.54 12.48
CA SER A 32 -2.82 12.74 13.24
C SER A 32 -1.43 13.29 12.90
N LEU A 33 -0.45 12.42 12.62
CA LEU A 33 0.93 12.78 12.31
C LEU A 33 1.09 13.23 10.84
N ILE A 34 0.32 12.65 9.91
CA ILE A 34 0.24 13.12 8.53
C ILE A 34 -0.38 14.51 8.49
N LYS A 35 -1.50 14.73 9.18
CA LYS A 35 -2.19 16.03 9.24
C LYS A 35 -1.32 17.12 9.84
N SER A 36 -0.60 16.84 10.93
CA SER A 36 0.33 17.80 11.54
C SER A 36 1.57 18.08 10.66
N GLY A 37 1.86 17.19 9.71
CA GLY A 37 3.04 17.23 8.83
C GLY A 37 4.31 16.64 9.47
N ASP A 38 4.17 15.90 10.57
CA ASP A 38 5.28 15.21 11.22
C ASP A 38 5.62 13.88 10.50
N ILE A 39 4.66 13.35 9.73
CA ILE A 39 4.89 12.36 8.66
C ILE A 39 4.64 13.06 7.33
N THR A 40 5.56 12.88 6.37
CA THR A 40 5.48 13.52 5.05
C THR A 40 4.48 12.81 4.16
N GLU A 41 4.63 11.49 4.03
CA GLU A 41 3.72 10.66 3.23
C GLU A 41 3.79 9.20 3.70
N GLY A 42 2.65 8.52 3.67
CA GLY A 42 2.54 7.10 3.93
C GLY A 42 2.43 6.28 2.68
N ILE A 43 2.80 5.01 2.81
CA ILE A 43 2.63 4.00 1.77
C ILE A 43 1.76 2.91 2.35
N THR A 44 0.71 2.51 1.65
CA THR A 44 -0.09 1.33 2.03
C THR A 44 -0.61 0.63 0.79
N TYR A 45 -1.37 -0.44 1.00
CA TYR A 45 -2.13 -1.16 0.00
C TYR A 45 -3.55 -1.35 0.52
N ASP A 46 -4.52 -1.50 -0.38
CA ASP A 46 -5.89 -1.83 -0.02
C ASP A 46 -6.02 -3.35 0.21
N PRO A 47 -6.28 -3.81 1.46
CA PRO A 47 -6.45 -5.22 1.75
C PRO A 47 -7.64 -5.84 1.01
N ALA A 48 -8.70 -5.07 0.73
CA ALA A 48 -9.87 -5.58 0.00
C ALA A 48 -9.50 -5.95 -1.43
N THR A 49 -8.79 -5.05 -2.13
CA THR A 49 -8.26 -5.33 -3.47
C THR A 49 -7.32 -6.57 -3.46
N ALA A 50 -6.47 -6.72 -2.43
CA ALA A 50 -5.60 -7.90 -2.31
C ALA A 50 -6.39 -9.21 -2.14
N GLY A 51 -7.46 -9.20 -1.32
CA GLY A 51 -8.36 -10.34 -1.15
C GLY A 51 -9.08 -10.71 -2.45
N TYR A 52 -9.56 -9.69 -3.19
CA TYR A 52 -10.14 -9.90 -4.52
C TYR A 52 -9.15 -10.55 -5.49
N ALA A 53 -7.90 -10.07 -5.53
CA ALA A 53 -6.88 -10.63 -6.41
C ALA A 53 -6.64 -12.12 -6.15
N LEU A 54 -6.58 -12.53 -4.87
CA LEU A 54 -6.43 -13.94 -4.49
C LEU A 54 -7.60 -14.79 -4.98
N ALA A 55 -8.84 -14.34 -4.73
CA ALA A 55 -10.04 -15.05 -5.16
C ALA A 55 -10.14 -15.15 -6.69
N ALA A 56 -9.80 -14.08 -7.40
CA ALA A 56 -9.82 -14.03 -8.86
C ALA A 56 -8.76 -14.96 -9.49
N VAL A 57 -7.55 -15.01 -8.93
CA VAL A 57 -6.51 -15.96 -9.36
C VAL A 57 -6.97 -17.40 -9.12
N ALA A 58 -7.49 -17.71 -7.93
CA ALA A 58 -7.99 -19.05 -7.62
C ALA A 58 -9.13 -19.47 -8.56
N SER A 59 -10.10 -18.57 -8.81
CA SER A 59 -11.20 -18.83 -9.75
C SER A 59 -10.69 -19.06 -11.18
N THR A 60 -9.68 -18.32 -11.63
CA THR A 60 -9.07 -18.48 -12.97
C THR A 60 -8.48 -19.88 -13.13
N LEU A 61 -7.72 -20.33 -12.13
CA LEU A 61 -7.11 -21.67 -12.11
C LEU A 61 -8.17 -22.77 -12.04
N LEU A 62 -9.20 -22.63 -11.21
CA LEU A 62 -10.30 -23.60 -11.10
C LEU A 62 -11.12 -23.74 -12.39
N ASN A 63 -11.17 -22.69 -13.21
CA ASN A 63 -11.79 -22.70 -14.53
C ASN A 63 -10.87 -23.28 -15.62
N GLY A 64 -9.72 -23.87 -15.25
CA GLY A 64 -8.78 -24.50 -16.18
C GLY A 64 -7.94 -23.52 -17.00
N LYS A 65 -7.92 -22.23 -16.63
CA LYS A 65 -7.07 -21.23 -17.29
C LYS A 65 -5.71 -21.13 -16.60
N THR A 66 -4.69 -20.76 -17.34
CA THR A 66 -3.33 -20.55 -16.84
C THR A 66 -3.10 -19.09 -16.44
N ILE A 67 -2.17 -18.86 -15.51
CA ILE A 67 -1.67 -17.53 -15.16
C ILE A 67 -0.30 -17.36 -15.80
N GLU A 68 -0.22 -16.48 -16.81
CA GLU A 68 0.97 -16.27 -17.63
C GLU A 68 1.40 -14.80 -17.63
N PRO A 69 2.63 -14.48 -18.07
CA PRO A 69 3.06 -13.09 -18.25
C PRO A 69 2.04 -12.29 -19.07
N GLY A 70 1.61 -11.15 -18.54
CA GLY A 70 0.54 -10.35 -19.13
C GLY A 70 -0.86 -10.63 -18.58
N PHE A 71 -1.00 -11.52 -17.59
CA PHE A 71 -2.23 -11.68 -16.82
C PHE A 71 -2.70 -10.34 -16.24
N GLU A 72 -4.00 -10.04 -16.38
CA GLU A 72 -4.58 -8.76 -16.01
C GLU A 72 -5.88 -8.95 -15.27
N LEU A 73 -6.06 -8.21 -14.17
CA LEU A 73 -7.32 -8.11 -13.46
C LEU A 73 -7.84 -6.68 -13.58
N LYS A 74 -9.11 -6.53 -13.94
CA LYS A 74 -9.73 -5.22 -14.22
C LYS A 74 -9.50 -4.17 -13.11
N GLU A 75 -9.49 -4.61 -11.85
CA GLU A 75 -9.35 -3.71 -10.69
C GLU A 75 -7.89 -3.50 -10.23
N LEU A 76 -6.96 -4.36 -10.63
CA LEU A 76 -5.55 -4.32 -10.23
C LEU A 76 -4.58 -3.98 -11.36
N GLY A 77 -5.04 -4.02 -12.60
CA GLY A 77 -4.22 -3.93 -13.79
C GLY A 77 -3.40 -5.20 -14.03
N LYS A 78 -2.30 -5.02 -14.75
CA LYS A 78 -1.42 -6.12 -15.17
C LYS A 78 -0.60 -6.64 -14.00
N ALA A 79 -0.57 -7.96 -13.88
CA ALA A 79 0.30 -8.67 -12.96
C ALA A 79 1.69 -8.86 -13.56
N GLU A 80 2.69 -8.75 -12.70
CA GLU A 80 4.01 -9.32 -12.92
C GLU A 80 3.98 -10.78 -12.46
N VAL A 81 4.11 -11.71 -13.40
CA VAL A 81 4.04 -13.15 -13.16
C VAL A 81 5.44 -13.75 -13.32
N ASP A 82 5.95 -14.35 -12.24
CA ASP A 82 7.16 -15.17 -12.22
C ASP A 82 6.71 -16.62 -11.98
N SER A 83 6.50 -17.35 -13.09
CA SER A 83 5.99 -18.72 -13.07
C SER A 83 6.96 -19.69 -12.39
N ASP A 84 8.27 -19.48 -12.56
CA ASP A 84 9.30 -20.34 -11.96
C ASP A 84 9.28 -20.24 -10.43
N LYS A 85 9.13 -19.02 -9.91
CA LYS A 85 9.03 -18.79 -8.46
C LYS A 85 7.61 -18.89 -7.91
N HIS A 86 6.62 -19.12 -8.77
CA HIS A 86 5.20 -19.13 -8.40
C HIS A 86 4.75 -17.82 -7.73
N ILE A 87 5.23 -16.67 -8.24
CA ILE A 87 4.92 -15.35 -7.70
C ILE A 87 4.05 -14.57 -8.69
N ILE A 88 2.94 -14.02 -8.19
CA ILE A 88 2.07 -13.07 -8.90
C ILE A 88 2.09 -11.77 -8.11
N ARG A 89 2.51 -10.67 -8.74
CA ARG A 89 2.60 -9.35 -8.12
C ARG A 89 1.73 -8.35 -8.85
N PHE A 90 0.91 -7.61 -8.10
CA PHE A 90 0.15 -6.47 -8.60
C PHE A 90 0.72 -5.19 -8.01
N HIS A 91 1.04 -4.23 -8.88
CA HIS A 91 1.58 -2.93 -8.46
C HIS A 91 0.44 -1.93 -8.28
N LYS A 92 -0.24 -1.99 -7.14
CA LYS A 92 -1.31 -1.04 -6.76
C LYS A 92 -1.04 -0.47 -5.36
N VAL A 93 -0.02 0.37 -5.29
CA VAL A 93 0.37 1.06 -4.06
C VAL A 93 -0.51 2.30 -3.86
N LEU A 94 -0.97 2.51 -2.64
CA LEU A 94 -1.67 3.72 -2.23
C LEU A 94 -0.71 4.65 -1.48
N LEU A 95 -0.47 5.83 -2.05
CA LEU A 95 0.22 6.91 -1.36
C LEU A 95 -0.79 7.65 -0.48
N VAL A 96 -0.41 7.86 0.78
CA VAL A 96 -1.28 8.41 1.82
C VAL A 96 -0.73 9.75 2.26
N ASN A 97 -1.49 10.81 2.02
CA ASN A 97 -1.11 12.18 2.34
C ASN A 97 -2.29 12.94 2.93
N LYS A 98 -2.11 14.24 3.17
CA LYS A 98 -3.14 15.09 3.80
C LYS A 98 -4.44 15.17 3.00
N ASP A 99 -4.37 14.96 1.69
CA ASP A 99 -5.50 15.16 0.79
C ASP A 99 -6.45 13.96 0.79
N ASN A 100 -5.93 12.75 1.08
CA ASN A 100 -6.72 11.52 1.02
C ASN A 100 -6.84 10.77 2.35
N ILE A 101 -6.06 11.11 3.38
CA ILE A 101 -6.00 10.36 4.64
C ILE A 101 -7.37 10.17 5.30
N ASP A 102 -8.27 11.14 5.17
CA ASP A 102 -9.62 11.12 5.75
C ASP A 102 -10.59 10.14 5.09
N SER A 103 -10.28 9.68 3.88
CA SER A 103 -11.09 8.68 3.17
C SER A 103 -10.64 7.24 3.41
N LEU A 104 -9.62 7.02 4.25
CA LEU A 104 -8.91 5.74 4.37
C LEU A 104 -9.10 5.05 5.73
N TYR A 105 -10.02 5.53 6.57
CA TYR A 105 -10.37 4.92 7.84
C TYR A 105 -11.80 5.23 8.29
#